data_AF-A0A972BI49-F1
#
_entry.id   AF-A0A972BI49-F1
#
_cell.length_a   1.000
_cell.length_b   1.000
_cell.length_c   1.000
_cell.angle_alpha   90.00
_cell.angle_beta   90.00
_cell.angle_gamma   90.00
#
_symmetry.space_group_name_H-M   'P 1'
#
loop_
_entity.id
_entity.type
_entity.pdbx_description
1 polymer ?
#
loop_
_entity_poly.entity_id
_entity_poly.type
_entity_poly.pdbx_seq_one_letter_code
_entity_poly.pdbx_strand_id
1 'polypeptide(L)'
;LNRVINCSIQVSEKEGEVTFLYKIVPGGSDRSYGIHVAKLAGLPEELVSKAKNYVAQESWGLPLEVPVAATRERLPAQVESILGLLQSLNLEDISPRQAWTELDRLVRLAAEVSANED
;
A
#
# COMPACT_ATOMS: atom_id res chain seq x y z
N LEU A 1 5.69 14.16 36.00
CA LEU A 1 5.15 12.87 35.48
C LEU A 1 5.47 11.68 36.42
N ASN A 2 5.51 11.84 37.74
CA ASN A 2 6.04 10.82 38.66
C ASN A 2 5.07 9.64 38.98
N ARG A 3 3.97 9.50 38.23
CA ARG A 3 2.99 8.42 38.39
C ARG A 3 2.82 7.57 37.13
N VAL A 4 3.66 7.81 36.11
CA VAL A 4 3.62 7.09 34.84
C VAL A 4 4.95 6.37 34.67
N ILE A 5 4.89 5.07 34.42
CA ILE A 5 6.05 4.23 34.12
C ILE A 5 5.80 3.51 32.80
N ASN A 6 6.85 3.42 31.98
CA ASN A 6 6.82 2.59 30.78
C ASN A 6 7.25 1.17 31.13
N CYS A 7 6.56 0.19 30.55
CA CYS A 7 6.92 -1.22 30.60
C CYS A 7 6.77 -1.82 29.20
N SER A 8 7.55 -2.85 28.91
CA SER A 8 7.51 -3.59 27.65
C SER A 8 7.53 -5.10 27.93
N ILE A 9 7.19 -5.90 26.92
CA ILE A 9 7.26 -7.36 26.99
C ILE A 9 8.63 -7.80 26.49
N GLN A 10 9.28 -8.72 27.20
CA GLN A 10 10.57 -9.25 26.80
C GLN A 10 10.41 -10.18 25.59
N VAL A 11 11.28 -9.98 24.60
CA VAL A 11 11.30 -10.72 23.34
C VAL A 11 12.71 -11.27 23.10
N SER A 12 12.79 -12.48 22.55
CA SER A 12 14.04 -13.09 22.10
C SER A 12 14.03 -13.22 20.58
N GLU A 13 15.07 -12.70 19.93
CA GLU A 13 15.31 -12.85 18.49
C GLU A 13 16.45 -13.85 18.26
N LYS A 14 16.21 -14.93 17.52
CA LYS A 14 17.25 -15.89 17.11
C LYS A 14 16.98 -16.34 15.69
N GLU A 15 18.00 -16.31 14.82
CA GLU A 15 17.92 -16.83 13.45
C GLU A 15 16.75 -16.26 12.61
N GLY A 16 16.32 -15.02 12.90
CA GLY A 16 15.18 -14.39 12.21
C GLY A 16 13.80 -14.84 12.73
N GLU A 17 13.76 -15.65 13.79
CA GLU A 17 12.57 -16.00 14.54
C GLU A 17 12.44 -15.17 15.81
N VAL A 18 11.19 -14.83 16.16
CA VAL A 18 10.85 -13.98 17.29
C VAL A 18 10.02 -14.80 18.28
N THR A 19 10.51 -14.91 19.51
CA THR A 19 9.82 -15.58 20.61
C THR A 19 9.41 -14.57 21.67
N PHE A 20 8.11 -14.48 21.95
CA PHE A 20 7.57 -13.65 23.03
C PHE A 20 7.69 -14.40 24.36
N LEU A 21 8.39 -13.81 25.34
CA LEU A 21 8.67 -14.47 26.62
C LEU A 21 7.59 -14.24 27.68
N TYR A 22 6.52 -13.50 27.35
CA TYR A 22 5.40 -13.14 28.23
C TYR A 22 5.81 -12.53 29.58
N LYS A 23 7.02 -11.94 29.64
CA LYS A 23 7.58 -11.31 30.82
C LYS A 23 7.57 -9.80 30.66
N ILE A 24 6.97 -9.09 31.62
CA ILE A 24 6.95 -7.62 31.63
C ILE A 24 8.26 -7.11 32.24
N VAL A 25 8.89 -6.15 31.58
CA VAL A 25 10.12 -5.49 32.03
C VAL A 25 9.95 -3.96 32.03
N PRO A 26 10.59 -3.24 32.97
CA PRO A 26 10.53 -1.79 33.00
C PRO A 26 11.29 -1.19 31.79
N GLY A 27 10.73 -0.13 31.20
CA GLY A 27 11.30 0.55 30.04
C GLY A 27 10.34 0.62 28.85
N GLY A 28 10.72 1.39 27.82
CA GLY A 28 10.03 1.41 26.54
C GLY A 28 10.43 0.21 25.66
N SER A 29 9.70 0.00 24.56
CA SER A 29 10.13 -0.91 23.50
C SER A 29 11.12 -0.19 22.58
N ASP A 30 12.21 -0.85 22.20
CA ASP A 30 13.20 -0.38 21.22
C ASP A 30 12.83 -0.79 19.78
N ARG A 31 11.90 -1.75 19.63
CA ARG A 31 11.51 -2.34 18.34
C ARG A 31 10.01 -2.52 18.20
N SER A 32 9.55 -2.64 16.94
CA SER A 32 8.20 -3.05 16.58
C SER A 32 8.22 -4.43 15.92
N TYR A 33 7.39 -5.36 16.42
CA TYR A 33 7.33 -6.74 15.94
C TYR A 33 6.14 -7.01 15.00
N GLY A 34 5.49 -5.96 14.47
CA GLY A 34 4.27 -6.10 13.64
C GLY A 34 4.43 -7.00 12.43
N ILE A 35 5.54 -6.88 11.69
CA ILE A 35 5.85 -7.75 10.53
C ILE A 35 6.04 -9.22 10.97
N HIS A 36 6.64 -9.45 12.14
CA HIS A 36 6.83 -10.80 12.69
C HIS A 36 5.49 -11.42 13.09
N VAL A 37 4.59 -10.63 13.70
CA VAL A 37 3.22 -11.07 14.02
C VAL A 37 2.41 -11.34 12.75
N ALA A 38 2.54 -10.50 11.72
CA ALA A 38 1.91 -10.71 10.42
C ALA A 38 2.31 -12.05 9.77
N LYS A 39 3.60 -12.39 9.83
CA LYS A 39 4.09 -13.71 9.39
C LYS A 39 3.49 -14.85 10.22
N LEU A 40 3.47 -14.72 11.54
CA LEU A 40 2.88 -15.73 12.44
C LEU A 40 1.36 -15.89 12.24
N ALA A 41 0.66 -14.84 11.83
CA ALA A 41 -0.76 -14.85 11.50
C ALA A 41 -1.08 -15.51 10.15
N GLY A 42 -0.07 -15.95 9.39
CA GLY A 42 -0.25 -16.64 8.12
C GLY A 42 -0.57 -15.71 6.94
N LEU A 43 -0.19 -14.43 7.02
CA LEU A 43 -0.34 -13.53 5.88
C LEU A 43 0.57 -13.98 4.71
N PRO A 44 0.18 -13.71 3.44
CA PRO A 44 0.95 -14.12 2.27
C PRO A 44 2.40 -13.62 2.31
N GLU A 45 3.34 -14.47 1.93
CA GLU A 45 4.78 -14.18 2.02
C GLU A 45 5.20 -13.00 1.14
N GLU A 46 4.59 -12.84 -0.03
CA GLU A 46 4.81 -11.68 -0.90
C GLU A 46 4.45 -10.36 -0.21
N LEU A 47 3.36 -10.34 0.55
CA LEU A 47 2.91 -9.15 1.28
C LEU A 47 3.85 -8.82 2.43
N VAL A 48 4.25 -9.84 3.22
CA VAL A 48 5.21 -9.67 4.32
C VAL A 48 6.56 -9.19 3.79
N SER A 49 6.99 -9.68 2.62
CA SER A 49 8.24 -9.30 1.98
C SER A 49 8.22 -7.85 1.47
N LYS A 50 7.12 -7.44 0.83
CA LYS A 50 6.90 -6.03 0.43
C LYS A 50 6.94 -5.10 1.65
N ALA A 51 6.25 -5.46 2.74
CA ALA A 51 6.25 -4.68 3.97
C ALA A 51 7.66 -4.52 4.58
N LYS A 52 8.49 -5.58 4.56
CA LYS A 52 9.89 -5.51 5.01
C LYS A 52 10.71 -4.53 4.18
N ASN A 53 10.49 -4.48 2.87
CA ASN A 53 11.19 -3.56 1.98
C ASN A 53 10.85 -2.10 2.29
N TYR A 54 9.58 -1.78 2.59
CA TYR A 54 9.18 -0.43 3.02
C TYR A 54 9.88 -0.02 4.33
N VAL A 55 9.89 -0.90 5.34
CA VAL A 55 10.53 -0.60 6.63
C VAL A 55 12.05 -0.44 6.50
N ALA A 56 12.70 -1.18 5.59
CA ALA A 56 14.13 -1.03 5.32
C ALA A 56 14.47 0.30 4.62
N GLN A 57 13.51 0.91 3.91
CA GLN A 57 13.70 2.15 3.17
C GLN A 57 13.43 3.40 4.03
N GLU A 58 12.69 3.28 5.13
CA GLU A 58 12.30 4.42 5.98
C GLU A 58 12.92 4.35 7.39
N SER A 59 13.80 5.31 7.68
CA SER A 59 14.27 5.59 9.04
C SER A 59 13.16 6.32 9.79
N TRP A 60 12.47 5.64 10.70
CA TRP A 60 11.29 6.15 11.40
C TRP A 60 11.52 7.51 12.08
N GLY A 61 10.84 8.54 11.60
CA GLY A 61 10.75 9.85 12.23
C GLY A 61 9.45 10.58 11.86
N LEU A 62 8.56 10.74 12.85
CA LEU A 62 7.40 11.65 12.89
C LEU A 62 6.16 11.27 12.05
N PRO A 63 4.98 11.88 12.34
CA PRO A 63 3.67 11.25 12.33
C PRO A 63 3.35 10.70 10.94
N LEU A 64 2.70 9.53 10.91
CA LEU A 64 2.15 8.97 9.69
C LEU A 64 1.04 9.91 9.15
N GLU A 65 1.41 11.00 8.49
CA GLU A 65 0.90 11.21 7.15
C GLU A 65 1.42 10.04 6.35
N VAL A 66 0.68 8.93 6.30
CA VAL A 66 0.87 7.96 5.24
C VAL A 66 0.73 8.77 3.96
N PRO A 67 1.81 9.03 3.19
CA PRO A 67 1.56 9.37 1.82
C PRO A 67 0.90 8.10 1.29
N VAL A 68 -0.29 8.22 0.71
CA VAL A 68 -0.83 7.15 -0.14
C VAL A 68 0.07 7.11 -1.38
N ALA A 69 1.29 6.62 -1.16
CA ALA A 69 2.32 6.26 -2.11
C ALA A 69 2.67 4.80 -1.82
N ALA A 70 1.63 3.96 -1.64
CA ALA A 70 1.61 2.71 -2.39
C ALA A 70 2.13 3.07 -3.77
N THR A 71 3.19 2.41 -4.23
CA THR A 71 3.76 2.58 -5.57
C THR A 71 2.60 2.91 -6.49
N ARG A 72 2.43 4.20 -6.84
CA ARG A 72 1.58 4.53 -7.97
C ARG A 72 2.45 3.99 -9.08
N GLU A 73 2.28 2.69 -9.37
CA GLU A 73 2.60 2.16 -10.67
C GLU A 73 2.01 3.19 -11.59
N ARG A 74 2.92 3.96 -12.20
CA ARG A 74 2.49 5.04 -13.06
C ARG A 74 1.68 4.32 -14.11
N LEU A 75 0.39 4.62 -14.14
CA LEU A 75 -0.52 3.94 -15.05
C LEU A 75 0.13 4.03 -16.43
N PRO A 76 0.09 2.95 -17.23
CA PRO A 76 0.61 3.00 -18.59
C PRO A 76 0.13 4.29 -19.26
N ALA A 77 0.98 4.97 -20.03
CA ALA A 77 0.66 6.29 -20.58
C ALA A 77 -0.69 6.32 -21.33
N GLN A 78 -1.07 5.17 -21.89
CA GLN A 78 -2.36 4.94 -22.53
C GLN A 78 -3.54 4.96 -21.53
N VAL A 79 -3.37 4.38 -20.34
CA VAL A 79 -4.36 4.41 -19.25
C VAL A 79 -4.47 5.82 -18.66
N GLU A 80 -3.37 6.56 -18.52
CA GLU A 80 -3.41 7.99 -18.13
C GLU A 80 -4.22 8.81 -19.14
N SER A 81 -4.08 8.53 -20.44
CA SER A 81 -4.84 9.19 -21.50
C SER A 81 -6.34 8.87 -21.42
N ILE A 82 -6.72 7.61 -21.22
CA ILE A 82 -8.13 7.19 -21.07
C ILE A 82 -8.77 7.86 -19.85
N LEU A 83 -8.06 7.92 -18.72
CA LEU A 83 -8.56 8.59 -17.51
C LEU A 83 -8.77 10.09 -17.72
N GLY A 84 -7.86 10.76 -18.42
CA GLY A 84 -8.03 12.17 -18.80
C GLY A 84 -9.28 12.40 -19.65
N LEU A 85 -9.54 11.51 -20.62
CA LEU A 85 -10.75 11.57 -21.44
C LEU A 85 -12.02 11.40 -20.60
N LEU A 86 -12.06 10.39 -19.72
CA LEU A 86 -13.19 10.14 -18.83
C LEU A 86 -13.48 11.29 -17.87
N GLN A 87 -12.43 11.90 -17.30
CA GLN A 87 -12.58 13.04 -16.38
C GLN A 87 -13.10 14.30 -17.08
N SER A 88 -12.82 14.46 -18.37
CA SER A 88 -13.30 15.58 -19.18
C SER A 88 -14.71 15.39 -19.73
N LEU A 89 -15.26 14.17 -19.66
CA LEU A 89 -16.55 13.84 -20.26
C LEU A 89 -17.69 14.28 -19.32
N ASN A 90 -18.49 15.26 -19.75
CA ASN A 90 -19.73 15.59 -19.06
C ASN A 90 -20.91 14.89 -19.73
N LEU A 91 -21.50 13.91 -19.05
CA LEU A 91 -22.65 13.16 -19.55
C LEU A 91 -23.94 14.01 -19.63
N GLU A 92 -24.01 15.10 -18.86
CA GLU A 92 -25.19 15.97 -18.82
C GLU A 92 -25.28 16.88 -20.07
N ASP A 93 -24.17 17.10 -20.77
CA ASP A 93 -24.07 18.04 -21.90
C ASP A 93 -23.97 17.36 -23.27
N ILE A 94 -24.02 16.02 -23.33
CA ILE A 94 -23.87 15.28 -24.58
C ILE A 94 -25.18 14.60 -25.02
N SER A 95 -25.44 14.63 -26.33
CA SER A 95 -26.58 13.89 -26.89
C SER A 95 -26.34 12.36 -26.81
N PRO A 96 -27.41 11.54 -26.78
CA PRO A 96 -27.27 10.07 -26.77
C PRO A 96 -26.40 9.52 -27.90
N ARG A 97 -26.41 10.17 -29.08
CA ARG A 97 -25.56 9.78 -30.21
C ARG A 97 -24.09 10.11 -29.97
N GLN A 98 -23.79 11.26 -29.37
CA GLN A 98 -22.43 11.64 -29.01
C GLN A 98 -21.87 10.74 -27.90
N ALA A 99 -22.69 10.41 -26.90
CA ALA A 99 -22.32 9.45 -25.87
C ALA A 99 -21.90 8.10 -26.46
N TRP A 100 -22.67 7.59 -27.43
CA TRP A 100 -22.33 6.36 -28.15
C TRP A 100 -21.01 6.45 -28.92
N THR A 101 -20.77 7.57 -29.61
CA THR A 101 -19.50 7.78 -30.35
C THR A 101 -18.29 7.80 -29.40
N GLU A 102 -18.40 8.50 -28.26
CA GLU A 102 -17.31 8.56 -27.28
C GLU A 102 -17.09 7.22 -26.58
N LEU A 103 -18.16 6.45 -26.34
CA LEU A 103 -18.04 5.09 -25.81
C LEU A 103 -17.33 4.15 -26.81
N ASP A 104 -17.68 4.16 -28.09
CA ASP A 104 -17.00 3.35 -29.12
C ASP A 104 -15.52 3.71 -29.20
N ARG A 105 -15.19 5.00 -29.10
CA ARG A 105 -13.81 5.48 -29.05
C ARG A 105 -13.04 4.95 -27.83
N LEU A 106 -13.64 4.99 -26.64
CA LEU A 106 -13.02 4.46 -25.41
C LEU A 106 -12.77 2.95 -25.49
N VAL A 107 -13.72 2.19 -26.05
CA VAL A 107 -13.58 0.74 -26.22
C VAL A 107 -12.42 0.39 -27.14
N ARG A 108 -12.22 1.14 -28.23
CA ARG A 108 -11.08 0.95 -29.15
C ARG A 108 -9.75 1.23 -28.45
N LEU A 109 -9.67 2.34 -27.73
CA LEU A 109 -8.46 2.69 -26.97
C LEU A 109 -8.13 1.63 -25.91
N ALA A 110 -9.12 1.10 -25.20
CA ALA A 110 -8.91 0.03 -24.23
C ALA A 110 -8.41 -1.28 -24.88
N ALA A 111 -8.90 -1.62 -26.07
CA ALA A 111 -8.42 -2.80 -26.82
C ALA A 111 -6.95 -2.64 -27.26
N GLU A 112 -6.53 -1.42 -27.62
CA GLU A 112 -5.13 -1.12 -27.95
C GLU A 112 -4.20 -1.23 -26.73
N VAL A 113 -4.69 -0.95 -25.52
CA VAL A 113 -3.92 -1.16 -24.28
C VAL A 113 -3.74 -2.65 -24.00
N SER A 114 -4.82 -3.42 -24.09
CA SER A 114 -4.77 -4.87 -23.86
C SER A 114 -3.87 -5.61 -24.85
N ALA A 115 -3.69 -5.11 -26.06
CA ALA A 115 -2.82 -5.73 -27.08
C ALA A 115 -1.32 -5.38 -26.92
N ASN A 116 -0.97 -4.38 -26.09
CA ASN A 116 0.41 -3.95 -25.83
C ASN A 116 0.97 -4.49 -24.50
N GLU A 117 0.17 -5.24 -23.72
CA GLU A 117 0.58 -5.86 -22.45
C GLU A 117 1.00 -7.34 -22.61
N ASP A 118 0.81 -7.95 -23.79
CA ASP A 118 1.34 -9.28 -24.19
C ASP A 118 2.75 -9.18 -24.81
#